data_AF-A0AAD4HBI6-F1
#
_entry.id   AF-A0AAD4HBI6-F1
#
_cell.length_a   1.000
_cell.length_b   1.000
_cell.length_c   1.000
_cell.angle_alpha   90.00
_cell.angle_beta   90.00
_cell.angle_gamma   90.00
#
_symmetry.space_group_name_H-M   'P 1'
#
loop_
_entity.id
_entity.type
_entity.pdbx_description
1 polymer ?
#
loop_
_entity_poly.entity_id
_entity_poly.type
_entity_poly.pdbx_seq_one_letter_code
_entity_poly.pdbx_strand_id
1 'polypeptide(L)'
;MTVKALKKLCHELGLPSTGTKSVLRERLEVFSGDRDLWDRLRPGAHKPHKGPRMCSMSKPKASRPKQSAQRREQLLGVTVAPSTSGTSVNRSKDTRTAPEIRALLPWADAITSAYPYEPTDGMPMPASSPDPPSHSTPSVLHPSATSDAIVQDVGTRLIEIVQGALQPSAAGLMPSVRPQAADIADTGAISAATTACQQPPSMVESGSSNKLHVLNLGDGTILQLVDDDIPDPPAVSFANDILRLNAMWDDNTVHWLNESIITIQGHPIAVKYWPLLYRYGPNQQWKGTKSKWTDWRDVVERYRQGTPDHFWADFKTDSGERMKFTAIVQKLRDERKAEHTALVERAHREFHAEFDDLFTYRRGGEGHVMTKPSAIARKYIELTTGLVVDD
;
A
#
# COMPACT_ATOMS: atom_id res chain seq x y z
N MET A 1 -11.04 47.46 16.85
CA MET A 1 -10.75 46.58 15.69
C MET A 1 -10.29 47.38 14.47
N THR A 2 -9.23 46.91 13.82
CA THR A 2 -8.72 47.44 12.55
C THR A 2 -9.56 46.95 11.36
N VAL A 3 -9.49 47.62 10.21
CA VAL A 3 -10.21 47.20 8.99
C VAL A 3 -9.78 45.79 8.54
N LYS A 4 -8.49 45.47 8.67
CA LYS A 4 -7.94 44.13 8.36
C LYS A 4 -8.59 43.03 9.22
N ALA A 5 -8.79 43.29 10.51
CA ALA A 5 -9.46 42.34 11.41
C ALA A 5 -10.95 42.14 11.06
N LEU A 6 -11.66 43.22 10.69
CA LEU A 6 -13.06 43.14 10.27
C LEU A 6 -13.23 42.35 8.96
N LYS A 7 -12.36 42.58 7.97
CA LYS A 7 -12.39 41.82 6.71
C LYS A 7 -12.14 40.33 6.92
N LYS A 8 -11.21 39.98 7.82
CA LYS A 8 -10.93 38.59 8.19
C LYS A 8 -12.16 37.91 8.79
N LEU A 9 -12.85 38.56 9.73
CA LEU A 9 -14.09 38.03 10.31
C LEU A 9 -15.20 37.87 9.27
N CYS A 10 -15.38 38.84 8.37
CA CYS A 10 -16.36 38.68 7.28
C CYS A 10 -16.02 37.47 6.40
N HIS A 11 -14.75 37.24 6.07
CA HIS A 11 -14.33 36.09 5.27
C HIS A 11 -14.58 34.75 6.00
N GLU A 12 -14.29 34.67 7.29
CA GLU A 12 -14.55 33.47 8.10
C GLU A 12 -16.03 33.14 8.22
N LEU A 13 -16.90 34.16 8.25
CA LEU A 13 -18.36 34.02 8.32
C LEU A 13 -19.04 33.91 6.95
N GLY A 14 -18.28 33.91 5.85
CA GLY A 14 -18.82 33.84 4.48
C GLY A 14 -19.54 35.12 4.00
N LEU A 15 -19.25 36.27 4.62
CA LEU A 15 -19.83 37.58 4.29
C LEU A 15 -18.94 38.36 3.31
N PRO A 16 -19.51 39.27 2.49
CA PRO A 16 -18.73 40.13 1.60
C PRO A 16 -17.73 41.01 2.38
N SER A 17 -16.45 40.92 2.02
CA SER A 17 -15.32 41.57 2.71
C SER A 17 -14.90 42.93 2.12
N THR A 18 -15.65 43.46 1.15
CA THR A 18 -15.43 44.78 0.53
C THR A 18 -16.25 45.88 1.23
N GLY A 19 -15.66 47.06 1.43
CA GLY A 19 -16.36 48.22 2.02
C GLY A 19 -15.50 49.03 3.00
N THR A 20 -16.05 50.18 3.42
CA THR A 20 -15.50 51.01 4.49
C THR A 20 -15.69 50.34 5.86
N LYS A 21 -14.97 50.83 6.88
CA LYS A 21 -15.02 50.28 8.25
C LYS A 21 -16.44 50.25 8.84
N SER A 22 -17.28 51.24 8.51
CA SER A 22 -18.68 51.30 8.97
C SER A 22 -19.51 50.18 8.36
N VAL A 23 -19.42 49.97 7.05
CA VAL A 23 -20.15 48.92 6.32
C VAL A 23 -19.80 47.51 6.83
N LEU A 24 -18.53 47.26 7.13
CA LEU A 24 -18.10 45.96 7.67
C LEU A 24 -18.64 45.72 9.09
N ARG A 25 -18.75 46.77 9.92
CA ARG A 25 -19.34 46.66 11.26
C ARG A 25 -20.84 46.40 11.20
N GLU A 26 -21.55 47.18 10.39
CA GLU A 26 -23.00 47.03 10.20
C GLU A 26 -23.35 45.63 9.71
N ARG A 27 -22.58 45.07 8.76
CA ARG A 27 -22.79 43.68 8.32
C ARG A 27 -22.58 42.66 9.43
N LEU A 28 -21.57 42.83 10.28
CA LEU A 28 -21.32 41.94 11.41
C LEU A 28 -22.41 42.08 12.50
N GLU A 29 -22.98 43.27 12.65
CA GLU A 29 -24.08 43.54 13.57
C GLU A 29 -25.41 42.96 13.07
N VAL A 30 -25.70 43.08 11.77
CA VAL A 30 -26.85 42.39 11.15
C VAL A 30 -26.68 40.87 11.26
N PHE A 31 -25.47 40.36 11.00
CA PHE A 31 -25.16 38.94 11.12
C PHE A 31 -25.25 38.43 12.56
N SER A 32 -24.89 39.23 13.56
CA SER A 32 -25.02 38.83 14.97
C SER A 32 -26.46 38.76 15.44
N GLY A 33 -27.39 39.49 14.79
CA GLY A 33 -28.83 39.41 15.05
C GLY A 33 -29.53 38.21 14.42
N ASP A 34 -28.98 37.61 13.36
CA ASP A 34 -29.61 36.50 12.62
C ASP A 34 -29.16 35.13 13.14
N ARG A 35 -29.92 34.62 14.12
CA ARG A 35 -29.63 33.34 14.81
C ARG A 35 -29.61 32.13 13.88
N ASP A 36 -30.37 32.14 12.78
CA ASP A 36 -30.44 31.00 11.85
C ASP A 36 -29.14 30.84 11.05
N LEU A 37 -28.45 31.95 10.75
CA LEU A 37 -27.14 31.91 10.08
C LEU A 37 -26.04 31.37 11.00
N TRP A 38 -26.11 31.66 12.31
CA TRP A 38 -25.20 31.09 13.29
C TRP A 38 -25.32 29.57 13.39
N ASP A 39 -26.54 29.03 13.32
CA ASP A 39 -26.76 27.58 13.36
C ASP A 39 -26.27 26.87 12.10
N ARG A 40 -26.19 27.57 10.96
CA ARG A 40 -25.58 27.05 9.71
C ARG A 40 -24.05 27.09 9.73
N LEU A 41 -23.45 28.09 10.39
CA LEU A 41 -22.00 28.22 10.52
C LEU A 41 -21.41 27.31 11.59
N ARG A 42 -22.20 26.86 12.58
CA ARG A 42 -21.76 25.79 13.48
C ARG A 42 -21.41 24.58 12.61
N PRO A 43 -20.16 24.11 12.60
CA PRO A 43 -19.78 22.89 11.91
C PRO A 43 -20.78 21.82 12.30
N GLY A 44 -21.60 21.39 11.33
CA GLY A 44 -22.81 20.63 11.59
C GLY A 44 -22.47 19.53 12.59
N ALA A 45 -23.13 19.57 13.76
CA ALA A 45 -22.72 18.84 14.95
C ALA A 45 -22.19 17.47 14.54
N HIS A 46 -20.87 17.30 14.64
CA HIS A 46 -20.23 16.01 14.38
C HIS A 46 -21.03 15.02 15.20
N LYS A 47 -21.74 14.11 14.51
CA LYS A 47 -22.49 13.07 15.19
C LYS A 47 -21.52 12.49 16.21
N PRO A 48 -21.79 12.61 17.52
CA PRO A 48 -20.91 12.00 18.48
C PRO A 48 -20.92 10.52 18.09
N HIS A 49 -19.74 10.01 17.74
CA HIS A 49 -19.52 8.61 17.42
C HIS A 49 -19.69 7.83 18.73
N LYS A 50 -20.92 7.81 19.27
CA LYS A 50 -21.27 7.00 20.42
C LYS A 50 -21.42 5.60 19.89
N GLY A 51 -20.34 4.84 20.05
CA GLY A 51 -20.43 3.40 20.23
C GLY A 51 -21.42 3.05 21.35
N PRO A 52 -21.77 1.76 21.47
CA PRO A 52 -22.92 1.32 22.26
C PRO A 52 -22.79 1.76 23.71
N ARG A 53 -23.62 2.72 24.14
CA ARG A 53 -23.86 2.95 25.57
C ARG A 53 -25.04 2.09 25.96
N MET A 54 -24.74 1.02 26.70
CA MET A 54 -25.76 0.33 27.46
C MET A 54 -26.34 1.28 28.53
N CYS A 55 -27.60 1.04 28.87
CA CYS A 55 -28.36 1.62 29.99
C CYS A 55 -28.91 3.05 29.81
N SER A 56 -30.18 3.15 29.40
CA SER A 56 -31.30 3.39 30.34
C SER A 56 -32.60 3.67 29.58
N MET A 57 -33.69 3.09 30.10
CA MET A 57 -35.05 3.16 29.56
C MET A 57 -35.63 4.57 29.74
N SER A 58 -35.37 5.48 28.79
CA SER A 58 -36.11 6.74 28.68
C SER A 58 -37.00 6.72 27.44
N LYS A 59 -38.29 6.99 27.66
CA LYS A 59 -39.38 6.93 26.67
C LYS A 59 -39.04 7.65 25.35
N PRO A 60 -39.42 7.10 24.19
CA PRO A 60 -39.07 7.66 22.89
C PRO A 60 -39.79 8.99 22.67
N LYS A 61 -39.03 10.07 22.53
CA LYS A 61 -39.51 11.33 21.95
C LYS A 61 -39.62 11.13 20.43
N ALA A 62 -40.80 11.36 19.87
CA ALA A 62 -41.07 11.22 18.43
C ALA A 62 -40.09 12.08 17.60
N SER A 63 -39.08 11.45 17.00
CA SER A 63 -38.16 12.14 16.09
C SER A 63 -38.80 12.23 14.72
N ARG A 64 -38.79 13.43 14.13
CA ARG A 64 -39.21 13.69 12.74
C ARG A 64 -38.61 12.64 11.79
N PRO A 65 -39.40 12.10 10.83
CA PRO A 65 -38.91 11.11 9.88
C PRO A 65 -37.76 11.70 9.06
N LYS A 66 -36.70 10.90 8.86
CA LYS A 66 -35.54 11.28 8.06
C LYS A 66 -36.00 11.57 6.62
N GLN A 67 -35.54 12.66 6.04
CA GLN A 67 -35.92 13.12 4.70
C GLN A 67 -35.70 12.05 3.61
N SER A 68 -34.75 11.12 3.79
CA SER A 68 -34.52 10.01 2.86
C SER A 68 -35.63 8.95 2.91
N ALA A 69 -36.26 8.73 4.06
CA ALA A 69 -37.42 7.84 4.19
C ALA A 69 -38.62 8.47 3.46
N GLN A 70 -38.82 9.77 3.65
CA GLN A 70 -39.85 10.54 2.94
C GLN A 70 -39.66 10.53 1.41
N ARG A 71 -38.42 10.70 0.94
CA ARG A 71 -38.10 10.70 -0.50
C ARG A 71 -38.26 9.30 -1.13
N ARG A 72 -37.93 8.24 -0.38
CA ARG A 72 -38.13 6.85 -0.82
C ARG A 72 -39.60 6.47 -0.86
N GLU A 73 -40.39 6.94 0.11
CA GLU A 73 -41.84 6.75 0.14
C GLU A 73 -42.53 7.48 -1.02
N GLN A 74 -42.07 8.69 -1.38
CA GLN A 74 -42.53 9.42 -2.56
C GLN A 74 -42.18 8.73 -3.89
N LEU A 75 -41.03 8.05 -3.96
CA LEU A 75 -40.57 7.40 -5.19
C LEU A 75 -41.14 6.00 -5.39
N LEU A 76 -41.40 5.26 -4.31
CA LEU A 76 -41.76 3.84 -4.39
C LEU A 76 -43.19 3.53 -3.95
N GLY A 77 -43.91 4.46 -3.31
CA GLY A 77 -45.33 4.28 -2.96
C GLY A 77 -45.66 3.14 -2.00
N VAL A 78 -44.67 2.41 -1.48
CA VAL A 78 -44.89 1.27 -0.58
C VAL A 78 -44.51 1.63 0.86
N THR A 79 -45.53 1.70 1.71
CA THR A 79 -45.43 1.72 3.18
C THR A 79 -45.09 0.32 3.70
N VAL A 80 -43.82 -0.09 3.61
CA VAL A 80 -43.37 -1.33 4.26
C VAL A 80 -43.03 -1.02 5.72
N ALA A 81 -43.75 -1.64 6.65
CA ALA A 81 -43.46 -1.59 8.08
C ALA A 81 -42.00 -1.99 8.38
N PRO A 82 -41.34 -1.38 9.39
CA PRO A 82 -39.94 -1.63 9.67
C PRO A 82 -39.74 -3.05 10.20
N SER A 83 -39.26 -3.95 9.35
CA SER A 83 -38.70 -5.23 9.76
C SER A 83 -37.42 -5.00 10.57
N THR A 84 -37.50 -5.32 11.86
CA THR A 84 -36.37 -5.34 12.79
C THR A 84 -35.52 -6.58 12.56
N SER A 85 -34.60 -6.53 11.61
CA SER A 85 -33.55 -7.55 11.47
C SER A 85 -32.20 -6.87 11.29
N GLY A 86 -31.69 -6.33 12.40
CA GLY A 86 -30.31 -5.89 12.52
C GLY A 86 -29.40 -7.11 12.70
N THR A 87 -28.55 -7.38 11.71
CA THR A 87 -27.53 -8.43 11.78
C THR A 87 -26.43 -8.01 12.77
N SER A 88 -26.46 -8.65 13.94
CA SER A 88 -25.40 -8.61 14.94
C SER A 88 -24.11 -9.20 14.34
N VAL A 89 -23.10 -8.37 14.09
CA VAL A 89 -21.76 -8.84 13.73
C VAL A 89 -21.08 -9.36 15.00
N ASN A 90 -21.30 -10.64 15.31
CA ASN A 90 -20.50 -11.34 16.30
C ASN A 90 -19.10 -11.60 15.71
N ARG A 91 -18.06 -11.12 16.41
CA ARG A 91 -16.69 -11.60 16.24
C ARG A 91 -16.72 -13.13 16.24
N SER A 92 -16.14 -13.75 15.21
CA SER A 92 -16.14 -15.20 14.99
C SER A 92 -15.65 -15.92 16.25
N LYS A 93 -16.58 -16.46 17.03
CA LYS A 93 -16.27 -17.50 18.01
C LYS A 93 -15.98 -18.75 17.18
N ASP A 94 -14.88 -19.41 17.48
CA ASP A 94 -14.58 -20.72 16.91
C ASP A 94 -15.80 -21.63 17.10
N THR A 95 -16.46 -21.99 16.00
CA THR A 95 -17.67 -22.83 16.00
C THR A 95 -17.34 -24.31 15.94
N ARG A 96 -16.06 -24.68 15.97
CA ARG A 96 -15.64 -26.08 15.95
C ARG A 96 -16.14 -26.79 17.21
N THR A 97 -16.69 -27.97 17.02
CA THR A 97 -17.17 -28.83 18.09
C THR A 97 -15.98 -29.45 18.84
N ALA A 98 -16.16 -29.81 20.12
CA ALA A 98 -15.13 -30.48 20.92
C ALA A 98 -14.46 -31.71 20.25
N PRO A 99 -15.16 -32.58 19.48
CA PRO A 99 -14.49 -33.64 18.74
C PRO A 99 -13.63 -33.13 17.56
N GLU A 100 -14.04 -32.08 16.85
CA GLU A 100 -13.24 -31.47 15.78
C GLU A 100 -11.96 -30.83 16.30
N ILE A 101 -12.04 -30.17 17.47
CA ILE A 101 -10.85 -29.64 18.15
C ILE A 101 -9.92 -30.79 18.55
N ARG A 102 -10.45 -31.89 19.09
CA ARG A 102 -9.66 -33.08 19.45
C ARG A 102 -9.01 -33.76 18.23
N ALA A 103 -9.69 -33.76 17.08
CA ALA A 103 -9.14 -34.32 15.85
C ALA A 103 -7.96 -33.50 15.28
N LEU A 104 -7.86 -32.22 15.63
CA LEU A 104 -6.77 -31.34 15.21
C LEU A 104 -5.50 -31.45 16.07
N LEU A 105 -5.61 -31.93 17.31
CA LEU A 105 -4.48 -32.03 18.22
C LEU A 105 -3.35 -32.94 17.69
N PRO A 106 -3.62 -34.15 17.14
CA PRO A 106 -2.56 -34.99 16.60
C PRO A 106 -1.80 -34.35 15.43
N TRP A 107 -2.50 -33.59 14.57
CA TRP A 107 -1.87 -32.86 13.47
C TRP A 107 -0.99 -31.72 13.99
N ALA A 108 -1.47 -30.97 14.99
CA ALA A 108 -0.69 -29.91 15.62
C ALA A 108 0.57 -30.48 16.29
N ASP A 109 0.45 -31.57 17.05
CA ASP A 109 1.58 -32.24 17.69
C ASP A 109 2.58 -32.78 16.66
N ALA A 110 2.11 -33.33 15.54
CA ALA A 110 2.97 -33.79 14.45
C ALA A 110 3.73 -32.64 13.78
N ILE A 111 3.08 -31.50 13.56
CA ILE A 111 3.71 -30.30 12.99
C ILE A 111 4.76 -29.73 13.95
N THR A 112 4.42 -29.57 15.24
CA THR A 112 5.35 -29.05 16.25
C THR A 112 6.54 -29.99 16.47
N SER A 113 6.33 -31.30 16.33
CA SER A 113 7.41 -32.29 16.41
C SER A 113 8.28 -32.33 15.15
N ALA A 114 7.69 -32.13 13.97
CA ALA A 114 8.43 -32.10 12.69
C ALA A 114 9.22 -30.79 12.50
N TYR A 115 8.74 -29.71 13.09
CA TYR A 115 9.36 -28.38 13.02
C TYR A 115 9.45 -27.79 14.43
N PRO A 116 10.36 -28.29 15.28
CA PRO A 116 10.62 -27.69 16.57
C PRO A 116 10.99 -26.22 16.35
N TYR A 117 10.32 -25.32 17.07
CA TYR A 117 10.72 -23.93 17.08
C TYR A 117 12.08 -23.85 17.77
N GLU A 118 13.12 -23.59 17.01
CA GLU A 118 14.44 -23.23 17.53
C GLU A 118 14.48 -21.70 17.65
N PRO A 119 14.39 -21.14 18.87
CA PRO A 119 14.68 -19.73 19.06
C PRO A 119 16.12 -19.52 18.60
N THR A 120 16.32 -18.61 17.64
CA THR A 120 17.66 -18.20 17.21
C THR A 120 18.30 -17.34 18.29
N ASP A 121 18.71 -17.99 19.37
CA ASP A 121 19.55 -17.39 20.40
C ASP A 121 20.96 -17.21 19.84
N GLY A 122 21.22 -16.01 19.31
CA GLY A 122 22.57 -15.49 19.14
C GLY A 122 23.34 -15.94 17.91
N MET A 123 22.78 -15.76 16.70
CA MET A 123 23.65 -15.65 15.52
C MET A 123 24.62 -14.47 15.75
N PRO A 124 25.94 -14.71 15.86
CA PRO A 124 26.90 -13.63 16.00
C PRO A 124 26.89 -12.78 14.72
N MET A 125 26.65 -11.49 14.91
CA MET A 125 26.82 -10.47 13.89
C MET A 125 28.16 -10.69 13.16
N PRO A 126 28.20 -10.71 11.82
CA PRO A 126 29.46 -10.79 11.10
C PRO A 126 30.32 -9.58 11.49
N ALA A 127 31.45 -9.87 12.13
CA ALA A 127 32.45 -8.88 12.47
C ALA A 127 32.93 -8.19 11.19
N SER A 128 33.07 -6.86 11.31
CA SER A 128 33.50 -5.92 10.29
C SER A 128 34.62 -6.44 9.39
N SER A 129 34.39 -6.38 8.08
CA SER A 129 35.42 -6.55 7.06
C SER A 129 36.52 -5.47 7.20
N PRO A 130 37.80 -5.82 6.99
CA PRO A 130 38.92 -4.89 7.08
C PRO A 130 39.00 -3.96 5.85
N ASP A 131 39.52 -2.76 6.09
CA ASP A 131 39.69 -1.66 5.13
C ASP A 131 40.39 -2.06 3.82
N PRO A 132 39.98 -1.50 2.66
CA PRO A 132 40.72 -1.69 1.41
C PRO A 132 41.97 -0.78 1.36
N PRO A 133 43.07 -1.25 0.74
CA PRO A 133 44.31 -0.50 0.65
C PRO A 133 44.19 0.68 -0.32
N SER A 134 44.78 1.79 0.10
CA SER A 134 44.96 3.02 -0.66
C SER A 134 45.76 2.74 -1.94
N HIS A 135 45.14 2.91 -3.11
CA HIS A 135 45.85 2.91 -4.39
C HIS A 135 45.90 4.32 -4.98
N SER A 136 47.14 4.76 -5.15
CA SER A 136 47.57 6.02 -5.74
C SER A 136 47.09 6.20 -7.17
N THR A 137 46.63 7.41 -7.47
CA THR A 137 46.42 7.95 -8.81
C THR A 137 47.69 7.97 -9.65
N PRO A 138 47.59 7.68 -10.96
CA PRO A 138 48.39 8.38 -11.95
C PRO A 138 47.50 9.18 -12.90
N SER A 139 47.82 10.48 -13.02
CA SER A 139 47.54 11.29 -14.20
C SER A 139 48.16 10.65 -15.44
N VAL A 140 47.48 10.74 -16.60
CA VAL A 140 48.04 11.13 -17.92
C VAL A 140 46.99 10.98 -19.04
N LEU A 141 46.74 12.12 -19.71
CA LEU A 141 46.47 12.43 -21.13
C LEU A 141 45.56 11.53 -22.02
N HIS A 142 44.63 12.24 -22.67
CA HIS A 142 43.99 11.95 -23.98
C HIS A 142 44.94 11.33 -25.02
N PRO A 143 44.45 10.45 -25.92
CA PRO A 143 43.93 10.96 -27.21
C PRO A 143 42.74 10.18 -27.83
N SER A 144 42.25 10.75 -28.93
CA SER A 144 41.07 10.45 -29.73
C SER A 144 40.99 9.07 -30.42
N ALA A 145 39.73 8.75 -30.78
CA ALA A 145 39.27 8.01 -31.97
C ALA A 145 39.55 6.50 -32.05
N THR A 146 38.53 5.67 -31.74
CA THR A 146 37.97 4.60 -32.62
C THR A 146 36.89 3.83 -31.85
N SER A 147 35.60 4.17 -32.06
CA SER A 147 34.46 3.52 -31.39
C SER A 147 33.71 2.49 -32.23
N ASP A 148 34.07 2.29 -33.51
CA ASP A 148 33.29 1.44 -34.42
C ASP A 148 33.81 -0.01 -34.55
N ALA A 149 35.03 -0.31 -34.10
CA ALA A 149 35.60 -1.66 -34.22
C ALA A 149 35.14 -2.62 -33.10
N ILE A 150 34.80 -2.11 -31.92
CA ILE A 150 34.45 -2.93 -30.75
C ILE A 150 33.02 -3.48 -30.84
N VAL A 151 32.11 -2.76 -31.53
CA VAL A 151 30.71 -3.20 -31.71
C VAL A 151 30.60 -4.36 -32.71
N GLN A 152 31.50 -4.47 -33.69
CA GLN A 152 31.49 -5.59 -34.63
C GLN A 152 32.09 -6.88 -34.04
N ASP A 153 33.06 -6.79 -33.12
CA ASP A 153 33.71 -7.95 -32.50
C ASP A 153 32.82 -8.66 -31.47
N VAL A 154 31.95 -7.92 -30.78
CA VAL A 154 30.94 -8.51 -29.87
C VAL A 154 29.82 -9.21 -30.66
N GLY A 155 29.51 -8.71 -31.87
CA GLY A 155 28.47 -9.29 -32.72
C GLY A 155 28.82 -10.67 -33.30
N THR A 156 30.09 -10.93 -33.60
CA THR A 156 30.54 -12.22 -34.16
C THR A 156 30.66 -13.30 -33.08
N ARG A 157 31.08 -12.94 -31.85
CA ARG A 157 31.19 -13.89 -30.73
C ARG A 157 29.85 -14.43 -30.23
N LEU A 158 28.76 -13.68 -30.42
CA LEU A 158 27.43 -14.12 -29.98
C LEU A 158 26.79 -15.16 -30.93
N ILE A 159 27.20 -15.19 -32.20
CA ILE A 159 26.71 -16.17 -33.18
C ILE A 159 27.35 -17.56 -32.97
N GLU A 160 28.62 -17.62 -32.52
CA GLU A 160 29.29 -18.89 -32.21
C GLU A 160 28.71 -19.60 -30.97
N ILE A 161 28.25 -18.84 -29.96
CA ILE A 161 27.67 -19.40 -28.74
C ILE A 161 26.31 -20.07 -29.02
N VAL A 162 25.54 -19.54 -29.98
CA VAL A 162 24.22 -20.10 -30.33
C VAL A 162 24.35 -21.36 -31.19
N GLN A 163 25.41 -21.51 -31.99
CA GLN A 163 25.63 -22.71 -32.82
C GLN A 163 26.30 -23.87 -32.07
N GLY A 164 26.96 -23.63 -30.93
CA GLY A 164 27.58 -24.68 -30.10
C GLY A 164 26.61 -25.50 -29.24
N ALA A 165 25.35 -25.08 -29.10
CA ALA A 165 24.38 -25.69 -28.17
C ALA A 165 23.60 -26.90 -28.74
N LEU A 166 23.90 -27.37 -29.96
CA LEU A 166 23.27 -28.54 -30.57
C LEU A 166 24.27 -29.70 -30.72
N GLN A 167 24.69 -30.27 -29.59
CA GLN A 167 25.19 -31.65 -29.57
C GLN A 167 24.62 -32.40 -28.35
N PRO A 168 24.04 -33.60 -28.54
CA PRO A 168 23.69 -34.49 -27.45
C PRO A 168 24.91 -35.36 -27.10
N SER A 169 25.44 -35.22 -25.89
CA SER A 169 26.46 -36.14 -25.37
C SER A 169 25.91 -36.94 -24.20
N ALA A 170 26.04 -38.26 -24.34
CA ALA A 170 25.54 -39.28 -23.45
C ALA A 170 26.58 -39.70 -22.41
N ALA A 171 26.06 -40.16 -21.27
CA ALA A 171 26.65 -41.08 -20.28
C ALA A 171 27.86 -40.61 -19.44
N GLY A 172 27.74 -40.77 -18.13
CA GLY A 172 28.86 -40.70 -17.17
C GLY A 172 28.42 -40.77 -15.72
N LEU A 173 28.41 -41.99 -15.16
CA LEU A 173 28.14 -42.36 -13.77
C LEU A 173 29.27 -41.96 -12.80
N MET A 174 28.95 -41.95 -11.49
CA MET A 174 29.81 -42.06 -10.28
C MET A 174 30.04 -40.75 -9.46
N PRO A 175 30.44 -40.83 -8.17
CA PRO A 175 29.56 -41.17 -7.05
C PRO A 175 29.63 -40.16 -5.88
N SER A 176 28.68 -40.32 -4.95
CA SER A 176 28.50 -39.57 -3.71
C SER A 176 29.60 -39.89 -2.67
N VAL A 177 30.17 -38.85 -2.06
CA VAL A 177 31.03 -38.94 -0.86
C VAL A 177 30.43 -38.07 0.24
N ARG A 178 30.15 -38.72 1.38
CA ARG A 178 29.64 -38.18 2.64
C ARG A 178 30.77 -38.21 3.67
N PRO A 179 30.95 -37.18 4.52
CA PRO A 179 31.67 -37.34 5.76
C PRO A 179 30.76 -37.30 7.00
N GLN A 180 31.16 -38.12 7.95
CA GLN A 180 30.61 -38.39 9.27
C GLN A 180 30.86 -37.27 10.28
N ALA A 181 29.96 -37.21 11.26
CA ALA A 181 30.08 -36.48 12.51
C ALA A 181 31.06 -37.15 13.48
N ALA A 182 31.63 -36.36 14.39
CA ALA A 182 32.18 -36.80 15.65
C ALA A 182 31.88 -35.77 16.76
N ASP A 183 31.41 -36.30 17.89
CA ASP A 183 31.21 -35.67 19.19
C ASP A 183 32.47 -34.99 19.75
N ILE A 184 32.28 -34.04 20.67
CA ILE A 184 32.90 -34.03 22.02
C ILE A 184 32.18 -32.97 22.87
N ALA A 185 31.73 -33.40 24.06
CA ALA A 185 31.23 -32.57 25.16
C ALA A 185 32.36 -31.83 25.88
N ASP A 186 32.09 -30.68 26.53
CA ASP A 186 32.30 -30.54 27.99
C ASP A 186 31.71 -29.22 28.54
N THR A 187 31.35 -29.35 29.81
CA THR A 187 30.76 -28.46 30.79
C THR A 187 31.66 -27.32 31.28
N GLY A 188 31.04 -26.25 31.80
CA GLY A 188 31.76 -25.17 32.50
C GLY A 188 30.82 -24.11 33.09
N ALA A 189 30.31 -24.37 34.29
CA ALA A 189 29.55 -23.42 35.10
C ALA A 189 30.46 -22.45 35.86
N ILE A 190 30.12 -21.16 35.94
CA ILE A 190 30.56 -20.28 37.02
C ILE A 190 29.45 -19.28 37.37
N SER A 191 29.22 -19.14 38.69
CA SER A 191 28.18 -18.35 39.34
C SER A 191 28.58 -16.89 39.61
N ALA A 192 27.52 -16.07 39.75
CA ALA A 192 27.30 -14.97 40.70
C ALA A 192 28.09 -13.65 40.60
N ALA A 193 27.35 -12.54 40.53
CA ALA A 193 27.31 -11.57 41.64
C ALA A 193 26.12 -10.58 41.50
N THR A 194 25.37 -10.48 42.59
CA THR A 194 24.41 -9.45 42.97
C THR A 194 25.00 -8.04 42.92
N THR A 195 24.26 -7.04 42.44
CA THR A 195 24.32 -5.66 42.95
C THR A 195 23.00 -4.94 42.68
N ALA A 196 22.51 -4.27 43.72
CA ALA A 196 21.17 -3.74 43.87
C ALA A 196 21.06 -2.25 43.47
N CYS A 197 19.82 -1.88 43.15
CA CYS A 197 19.17 -0.57 43.29
C CYS A 197 19.78 0.65 42.58
N GLN A 198 19.06 1.17 41.58
CA GLN A 198 18.64 2.58 41.52
C GLN A 198 17.56 2.82 40.45
N GLN A 199 16.36 3.20 40.90
CA GLN A 199 15.30 3.81 40.11
C GLN A 199 15.60 5.30 39.93
N PRO A 200 15.26 5.90 38.77
CA PRO A 200 14.14 6.86 38.76
C PRO A 200 13.42 6.92 37.38
N PRO A 201 12.55 7.90 37.14
CA PRO A 201 11.21 8.07 37.68
C PRO A 201 10.14 7.70 36.63
N SER A 202 8.96 7.34 37.12
CA SER A 202 7.76 7.06 36.32
C SER A 202 7.39 8.27 35.44
N MET A 203 7.75 8.19 34.16
CA MET A 203 6.99 8.83 33.09
C MET A 203 5.94 7.84 32.62
N VAL A 204 4.73 8.36 32.45
CA VAL A 204 3.55 7.67 31.93
C VAL A 204 3.90 7.07 30.56
N GLU A 205 4.25 5.78 30.55
CA GLU A 205 4.35 4.98 29.35
C GLU A 205 2.95 4.86 28.76
N SER A 206 2.67 5.75 27.81
CA SER A 206 1.63 5.50 26.83
C SER A 206 2.11 4.26 26.08
N GLY A 207 1.56 3.10 26.43
CA GLY A 207 1.89 1.80 25.87
C GLY A 207 1.56 1.73 24.38
N SER A 208 2.36 2.43 23.57
CA SER A 208 2.42 2.23 22.14
C SER A 208 3.06 0.86 21.96
N SER A 209 2.27 -0.10 21.50
CA SER A 209 2.81 -1.39 21.08
C SER A 209 3.68 -1.13 19.86
N ASN A 210 4.97 -0.88 20.06
CA ASN A 210 5.91 -0.60 18.99
C ASN A 210 6.04 -1.84 18.13
N LYS A 211 5.28 -1.87 17.03
CA LYS A 211 5.40 -2.95 16.05
C LYS A 211 6.69 -2.76 15.29
N LEU A 212 7.49 -3.82 15.22
CA LEU A 212 8.68 -3.86 14.39
C LEU A 212 8.26 -4.15 12.94
N HIS A 213 8.64 -3.26 12.03
CA HIS A 213 8.51 -3.43 10.59
C HIS A 213 9.88 -3.70 9.98
N VAL A 214 9.94 -4.63 9.04
CA VAL A 214 11.17 -4.92 8.29
C VAL A 214 10.96 -4.49 6.84
N LEU A 215 11.84 -3.63 6.35
CA LEU A 215 11.81 -3.13 4.98
C LEU A 215 13.11 -3.50 4.26
N ASN A 216 13.00 -4.21 3.14
CA ASN A 216 14.14 -4.58 2.30
C ASN A 216 14.21 -3.63 1.10
N LEU A 217 15.29 -2.86 1.04
CA LEU A 217 15.58 -1.94 -0.06
C LEU A 217 16.22 -2.68 -1.24
N GLY A 218 16.19 -2.06 -2.42
CA GLY A 218 16.71 -2.60 -3.67
C GLY A 218 18.22 -2.78 -3.71
N ASP A 219 18.97 -2.07 -2.87
CA ASP A 219 20.42 -2.21 -2.67
C ASP A 219 20.79 -3.39 -1.74
N GLY A 220 19.79 -4.09 -1.19
CA GLY A 220 19.97 -5.18 -0.23
C GLY A 220 19.99 -4.72 1.23
N THR A 221 19.89 -3.42 1.51
CA THR A 221 19.82 -2.89 2.87
C THR A 221 18.50 -3.30 3.54
N ILE A 222 18.59 -3.82 4.77
CA ILE A 222 17.43 -4.21 5.58
C ILE A 222 17.25 -3.16 6.68
N LEU A 223 16.13 -2.44 6.64
CA LEU A 223 15.76 -1.48 7.68
C LEU A 223 14.80 -2.11 8.68
N GLN A 224 15.14 -2.00 9.96
CA GLN A 224 14.26 -2.34 11.07
C GLN A 224 13.65 -1.05 11.62
N LEU A 225 12.33 -0.92 11.52
CA LEU A 225 11.59 0.31 11.81
C LEU A 225 10.60 0.06 12.94
N VAL A 226 10.50 0.98 13.89
CA VAL A 226 9.35 1.05 14.80
C VAL A 226 8.32 2.04 14.28
N ASP A 227 7.09 2.01 14.80
CA ASP A 227 6.03 2.93 14.39
C ASP A 227 6.44 4.42 14.51
N ASP A 228 7.31 4.75 15.47
CA ASP A 228 7.83 6.11 15.69
C ASP A 228 8.85 6.56 14.63
N ASP A 229 9.47 5.63 13.90
CA ASP A 229 10.41 5.94 12.82
C ASP A 229 9.71 6.33 11.51
N ILE A 230 8.39 6.06 11.40
CA ILE A 230 7.63 6.25 10.17
C ILE A 230 7.00 7.65 10.17
N PRO A 231 7.49 8.60 9.35
CA PRO A 231 6.93 9.95 9.32
C PRO A 231 5.50 9.94 8.73
N ASP A 232 4.72 10.98 8.98
CA ASP A 232 3.45 11.17 8.27
C ASP A 232 3.66 11.24 6.75
N PRO A 233 2.77 10.67 5.92
CA PRO A 233 2.90 10.72 4.48
C PRO A 233 2.90 12.17 3.99
N PRO A 234 3.92 12.59 3.22
CA PRO A 234 4.06 13.97 2.80
C PRO A 234 2.98 14.34 1.78
N ALA A 235 2.52 15.59 1.81
CA ALA A 235 1.53 16.12 0.90
C ALA A 235 2.13 16.45 -0.48
N VAL A 236 2.57 15.42 -1.20
CA VAL A 236 3.22 15.57 -2.52
C VAL A 236 2.26 15.40 -3.70
N SER A 237 2.63 16.04 -4.81
CA SER A 237 1.93 15.96 -6.09
C SER A 237 2.94 15.87 -7.22
N PHE A 238 2.76 14.89 -8.10
CA PHE A 238 3.57 14.69 -9.31
C PHE A 238 2.82 15.10 -10.58
N ALA A 239 1.75 15.88 -10.45
CA ALA A 239 0.85 16.20 -11.56
C ALA A 239 1.53 16.91 -12.74
N ASN A 240 2.68 17.56 -12.50
CA ASN A 240 3.44 18.29 -13.52
C ASN A 240 4.82 17.67 -13.80
N ASP A 241 5.19 16.57 -13.13
CA ASP A 241 6.55 16.02 -13.20
C ASP A 241 6.55 14.49 -13.08
N ILE A 242 6.12 13.84 -14.17
CA ILE A 242 6.11 12.37 -14.30
C ILE A 242 7.54 11.81 -14.33
N LEU A 243 8.50 12.57 -14.87
CA LEU A 243 9.91 12.17 -14.90
C LEU A 243 10.47 12.00 -13.48
N ARG A 244 10.23 12.98 -12.61
CA ARG A 244 10.61 12.88 -11.20
C ARG A 244 9.87 11.75 -10.49
N LEU A 245 8.59 11.54 -10.76
CA LEU A 245 7.87 10.39 -10.22
C LEU A 245 8.53 9.07 -10.62
N ASN A 246 8.87 8.90 -11.90
CA ASN A 246 9.53 7.71 -12.41
C ASN A 246 10.90 7.48 -11.76
N ALA A 247 11.65 8.56 -11.53
CA ALA A 247 12.95 8.53 -10.88
C ALA A 247 12.91 8.21 -9.38
N MET A 248 11.75 8.39 -8.77
CA MET A 248 11.51 8.16 -7.34
C MET A 248 10.74 6.86 -7.05
N TRP A 249 10.30 6.16 -8.09
CA TRP A 249 9.32 5.08 -7.96
C TRP A 249 9.91 3.85 -7.28
N ASP A 250 11.02 3.33 -7.78
CA ASP A 250 11.75 2.19 -7.22
C ASP A 250 13.26 2.45 -7.24
N ASP A 251 13.96 1.72 -6.38
CA ASP A 251 15.41 1.80 -6.13
C ASP A 251 16.21 0.68 -6.80
N ASN A 252 15.53 -0.21 -7.51
CA ASN A 252 16.12 -1.38 -8.17
C ASN A 252 16.22 -1.26 -9.69
N THR A 253 15.92 -0.08 -10.26
CA THR A 253 16.01 0.15 -11.70
C THR A 253 16.97 1.29 -12.03
N VAL A 254 17.42 1.35 -13.28
CA VAL A 254 18.29 2.41 -13.81
C VAL A 254 17.68 3.80 -13.76
N HIS A 255 16.38 3.91 -13.46
CA HIS A 255 15.68 5.18 -13.32
C HIS A 255 15.88 5.80 -11.94
N TRP A 256 16.30 5.04 -10.94
CA TRP A 256 16.50 5.53 -9.59
C TRP A 256 17.59 6.60 -9.53
N LEU A 257 17.24 7.80 -9.08
CA LEU A 257 18.19 8.91 -8.92
C LEU A 257 18.69 9.06 -7.48
N ASN A 258 18.46 8.08 -6.61
CA ASN A 258 18.76 8.15 -5.19
C ASN A 258 18.10 9.35 -4.48
N GLU A 259 16.96 9.79 -4.99
CA GLU A 259 16.17 10.89 -4.43
C GLU A 259 14.83 10.35 -3.89
N SER A 260 14.50 10.72 -2.66
CA SER A 260 13.16 10.49 -2.10
C SER A 260 12.67 11.69 -1.30
N ILE A 261 11.34 11.82 -1.18
CA ILE A 261 10.72 12.77 -0.25
C ILE A 261 10.83 12.25 1.18
N ILE A 262 10.89 10.93 1.36
CA ILE A 262 10.97 10.28 2.67
C ILE A 262 12.38 9.71 2.82
N THR A 263 13.01 10.07 3.92
CA THR A 263 14.27 9.48 4.36
C THR A 263 14.06 8.89 5.74
N ILE A 264 14.39 7.61 5.93
CA ILE A 264 14.31 6.93 7.22
C ILE A 264 15.69 6.37 7.54
N GLN A 265 16.21 6.64 8.74
CA GLN A 265 17.56 6.24 9.16
C GLN A 265 18.66 6.64 8.15
N GLY A 266 18.53 7.80 7.49
CA GLY A 266 19.46 8.29 6.47
C GLY A 266 19.29 7.69 5.07
N HIS A 267 18.37 6.75 4.86
CA HIS A 267 18.15 6.08 3.57
C HIS A 267 16.92 6.67 2.85
N PRO A 268 17.04 7.07 1.57
CA PRO A 268 15.89 7.51 0.77
C PRO A 268 14.96 6.33 0.46
N ILE A 269 13.67 6.46 0.77
CA ILE A 269 12.70 5.37 0.59
C ILE A 269 11.90 5.58 -0.69
N ALA A 270 12.05 4.69 -1.67
CA ALA A 270 11.31 4.78 -2.93
C ALA A 270 9.77 4.70 -2.73
N VAL A 271 9.02 5.34 -3.63
CA VAL A 271 7.55 5.45 -3.53
C VAL A 271 6.85 4.08 -3.57
N LYS A 272 7.43 3.09 -4.25
CA LYS A 272 6.94 1.70 -4.31
C LYS A 272 6.78 1.06 -2.93
N TYR A 273 7.58 1.45 -1.94
CA TYR A 273 7.55 0.88 -0.59
C TYR A 273 6.49 1.49 0.34
N TRP A 274 5.81 2.57 -0.08
CA TRP A 274 4.82 3.25 0.74
C TRP A 274 3.64 2.36 1.23
N PRO A 275 3.12 1.37 0.47
CA PRO A 275 2.12 0.46 0.99
C PRO A 275 2.64 -0.33 2.20
N LEU A 276 3.91 -0.76 2.20
CA LEU A 276 4.49 -1.51 3.32
C LEU A 276 4.64 -0.62 4.55
N LEU A 277 5.13 0.62 4.37
CA LEU A 277 5.27 1.59 5.46
C LEU A 277 3.94 1.98 6.10
N TYR A 278 2.94 2.32 5.29
CA TYR A 278 1.74 2.99 5.81
C TYR A 278 0.56 2.05 6.08
N ARG A 279 0.53 0.83 5.53
CA ARG A 279 -0.63 -0.07 5.62
C ARG A 279 -1.06 -0.36 7.05
N TYR A 280 -0.12 -0.39 7.99
CA TYR A 280 -0.36 -0.70 9.40
C TYR A 280 -0.15 0.50 10.34
N GLY A 281 0.10 1.70 9.79
CA GLY A 281 0.33 2.90 10.58
C GLY A 281 -0.88 3.26 11.48
N PRO A 282 -0.63 3.87 12.64
CA PRO A 282 -1.64 4.05 13.70
C PRO A 282 -2.85 4.89 13.26
N ASN A 283 -2.64 5.80 12.30
CA ASN A 283 -3.63 6.83 11.93
C ASN A 283 -4.42 6.52 10.65
N GLN A 284 -4.41 5.28 10.16
CA GLN A 284 -5.00 4.92 8.85
C GLN A 284 -4.47 5.82 7.69
N GLN A 285 -3.24 6.33 7.81
CA GLN A 285 -2.58 7.22 6.85
C GLN A 285 -2.67 6.66 5.42
N TRP A 286 -2.50 5.35 5.28
CA TRP A 286 -2.61 4.66 4.01
C TRP A 286 -3.95 4.89 3.29
N LYS A 287 -5.06 5.06 4.01
CA LYS A 287 -6.38 5.24 3.39
C LYS A 287 -6.44 6.51 2.53
N GLY A 288 -5.77 7.59 2.96
CA GLY A 288 -5.72 8.85 2.19
C GLY A 288 -4.71 8.81 1.05
N THR A 289 -3.61 8.08 1.23
CA THR A 289 -2.50 8.03 0.27
C THR A 289 -2.69 6.95 -0.81
N LYS A 290 -3.40 5.86 -0.49
CA LYS A 290 -3.56 4.69 -1.36
C LYS A 290 -4.04 5.04 -2.76
N SER A 291 -5.08 5.88 -2.89
CA SER A 291 -5.61 6.23 -4.21
C SER A 291 -4.57 6.96 -5.06
N LYS A 292 -3.82 7.89 -4.48
CA LYS A 292 -2.76 8.62 -5.18
C LYS A 292 -1.63 7.68 -5.57
N TRP A 293 -1.24 6.80 -4.65
CA TRP A 293 -0.19 5.81 -4.91
C TRP A 293 -0.56 4.86 -6.05
N THR A 294 -1.82 4.39 -6.12
CA THR A 294 -2.29 3.58 -7.24
C THR A 294 -2.25 4.37 -8.54
N ASP A 295 -2.68 5.63 -8.55
CA ASP A 295 -2.61 6.48 -9.74
C ASP A 295 -1.15 6.70 -10.20
N TRP A 296 -0.22 6.86 -9.26
CA TRP A 296 1.21 6.97 -9.55
C TRP A 296 1.79 5.69 -10.14
N ARG A 297 1.49 4.52 -9.52
CA ARG A 297 1.90 3.20 -10.02
C ARG A 297 1.49 3.03 -11.47
N ASP A 298 0.21 3.24 -11.74
CA ASP A 298 -0.40 2.99 -13.03
C ASP A 298 0.23 3.89 -14.12
N VAL A 299 0.54 5.14 -13.79
CA VAL A 299 1.24 6.06 -14.70
C VAL A 299 2.68 5.64 -14.93
N VAL A 300 3.44 5.28 -13.89
CA VAL A 300 4.84 4.85 -14.02
C VAL A 300 4.95 3.56 -14.83
N GLU A 301 4.08 2.60 -14.57
CA GLU A 301 4.03 1.35 -15.32
C GLU A 301 3.80 1.61 -16.81
N ARG A 302 2.80 2.42 -17.16
CA ARG A 302 2.57 2.82 -18.56
C ARG A 302 3.75 3.58 -19.14
N TYR A 303 4.36 4.48 -18.37
CA TYR A 303 5.49 5.30 -18.79
C TYR A 303 6.72 4.45 -19.15
N ARG A 304 6.94 3.36 -18.43
CA ARG A 304 8.08 2.44 -18.63
C ARG A 304 7.89 1.42 -19.76
N GLN A 305 6.67 1.25 -20.29
CA GLN A 305 6.41 0.33 -21.42
C GLN A 305 7.01 0.78 -22.76
N GLY A 306 7.56 1.99 -22.85
CA GLY A 306 8.13 2.52 -24.08
C GLY A 306 9.05 3.71 -23.84
N THR A 307 9.22 4.53 -24.86
CA THR A 307 9.99 5.78 -24.73
C THR A 307 9.09 6.91 -24.20
N PRO A 308 9.68 7.95 -23.58
CA PRO A 308 8.94 9.14 -23.18
C PRO A 308 8.14 9.77 -24.33
N ASP A 309 8.68 9.74 -25.54
CA ASP A 309 8.02 10.30 -26.72
C ASP A 309 6.80 9.48 -27.15
N HIS A 310 6.88 8.14 -27.08
CA HIS A 310 5.73 7.28 -27.34
C HIS A 310 4.63 7.50 -26.30
N PHE A 311 5.00 7.57 -25.02
CA PHE A 311 4.05 7.87 -23.96
C PHE A 311 3.35 9.21 -24.24
N TRP A 312 4.11 10.27 -24.51
CA TRP A 312 3.51 11.57 -24.77
C TRP A 312 2.78 11.67 -26.12
N ALA A 313 3.04 10.78 -27.07
CA ALA A 313 2.24 10.66 -28.29
C ALA A 313 0.86 10.05 -27.99
N ASP A 314 0.81 9.03 -27.13
CA ASP A 314 -0.44 8.39 -26.70
C ASP A 314 -1.30 9.31 -25.82
N PHE A 315 -0.68 10.19 -25.05
CA PHE A 315 -1.34 11.11 -24.11
C PHE A 315 -1.35 12.56 -24.60
N LYS A 316 -1.78 12.79 -25.85
CA LYS A 316 -2.09 14.13 -26.38
C LYS A 316 -3.60 14.39 -26.40
N THR A 317 -3.98 15.64 -26.22
CA THR A 317 -5.32 16.14 -26.51
C THR A 317 -5.52 16.26 -28.02
N ASP A 318 -6.78 16.45 -28.46
CA ASP A 318 -7.10 16.68 -29.88
C ASP A 318 -6.42 17.96 -30.44
N SER A 319 -6.06 18.90 -29.56
CA SER A 319 -5.26 20.08 -29.90
C SER A 319 -3.76 19.83 -30.07
N GLY A 320 -3.28 18.60 -29.80
CA GLY A 320 -1.87 18.22 -29.83
C GLY A 320 -1.07 18.54 -28.57
N GLU A 321 -1.69 19.10 -27.54
CA GLU A 321 -1.04 19.39 -26.25
C GLU A 321 -0.96 18.13 -25.38
N ARG A 322 0.00 18.06 -24.45
CA ARG A 322 0.11 16.96 -23.49
C ARG A 322 -1.09 16.98 -22.52
N MET A 323 -1.69 15.82 -22.29
CA MET A 323 -2.78 15.67 -21.33
C MET A 323 -2.30 15.99 -19.90
N LYS A 324 -3.17 16.60 -19.09
CA LYS A 324 -2.93 16.78 -17.65
C LYS A 324 -2.90 15.41 -16.95
N PHE A 325 -2.16 15.30 -15.84
CA PHE A 325 -2.04 14.05 -15.08
C PHE A 325 -3.37 13.38 -14.74
N THR A 326 -4.37 14.15 -14.30
CA THR A 326 -5.72 13.60 -14.00
C THR A 326 -6.41 13.02 -15.23
N ALA A 327 -6.18 13.60 -16.41
CA ALA A 327 -6.73 13.11 -17.66
C ALA A 327 -6.00 11.84 -18.14
N ILE A 328 -4.67 11.76 -17.92
CA ILE A 328 -3.88 10.55 -18.15
C ILE A 328 -4.40 9.40 -17.28
N VAL A 329 -4.54 9.62 -15.97
CA VAL A 329 -5.07 8.62 -15.03
C VAL A 329 -6.48 8.18 -15.42
N GLN A 330 -7.35 9.10 -15.82
CA GLN A 330 -8.70 8.75 -16.25
C GLN A 330 -8.68 7.88 -17.51
N LYS A 331 -7.88 8.25 -18.53
CA LYS A 331 -7.70 7.46 -19.74
C LYS A 331 -7.18 6.04 -19.43
N LEU A 332 -6.17 5.91 -18.57
CA LEU A 332 -5.65 4.61 -18.13
C LEU A 332 -6.70 3.75 -17.42
N ARG A 333 -7.56 4.37 -16.60
CA ARG A 333 -8.67 3.66 -15.94
C ARG A 333 -9.71 3.17 -16.95
N ASP A 334 -10.00 3.97 -17.96
CA ASP A 334 -10.95 3.62 -19.01
C ASP A 334 -10.40 2.50 -19.91
N GLU A 335 -9.12 2.55 -20.27
CA GLU A 335 -8.40 1.48 -20.98
C GLU A 335 -8.45 0.16 -20.20
N ARG A 336 -8.06 0.16 -18.91
CA ARG A 336 -8.14 -1.03 -18.05
C ARG A 336 -9.55 -1.58 -17.92
N LYS A 337 -10.57 -0.69 -17.83
CA LYS A 337 -11.96 -1.12 -17.77
C LYS A 337 -12.39 -1.80 -19.07
N ALA A 338 -11.96 -1.28 -20.22
CA ALA A 338 -12.23 -1.88 -21.52
C ALA A 338 -11.54 -3.25 -21.64
N GLU A 339 -10.28 -3.37 -21.23
CA GLU A 339 -9.54 -4.63 -21.21
C GLU A 339 -10.21 -5.68 -20.32
N HIS A 340 -10.57 -5.33 -19.08
CA HIS A 340 -11.30 -6.23 -18.20
C HIS A 340 -12.65 -6.66 -18.80
N THR A 341 -13.35 -5.76 -19.49
CA THR A 341 -14.62 -6.09 -20.14
C THR A 341 -14.40 -7.08 -21.28
N ALA A 342 -13.37 -6.88 -22.11
CA ALA A 342 -13.01 -7.81 -23.18
C ALA A 342 -12.58 -9.18 -22.64
N LEU A 343 -11.86 -9.23 -21.51
CA LEU A 343 -11.50 -10.48 -20.85
C LEU A 343 -12.71 -11.21 -20.26
N VAL A 344 -13.68 -10.49 -19.70
CA VAL A 344 -14.95 -11.07 -19.23
C VAL A 344 -15.74 -11.68 -20.38
N GLU A 345 -15.86 -10.96 -21.50
CA GLU A 345 -16.53 -11.49 -22.70
C GLU A 345 -15.83 -12.74 -23.24
N ARG A 346 -14.49 -12.75 -23.23
CA ARG A 346 -13.70 -13.92 -23.62
C ARG A 346 -13.92 -15.09 -22.66
N ALA A 347 -13.91 -14.84 -21.35
CA ALA A 347 -14.17 -15.84 -20.32
C ALA A 347 -15.56 -16.47 -20.47
N HIS A 348 -16.60 -15.66 -20.70
CA HIS A 348 -17.95 -16.17 -20.97
C HIS A 348 -18.04 -17.00 -22.25
N ARG A 349 -17.24 -16.67 -23.27
CA ARG A 349 -17.17 -17.42 -24.53
C ARG A 349 -16.42 -18.73 -24.40
N GLU A 350 -15.37 -18.79 -23.60
CA GLU A 350 -14.54 -20.00 -23.49
C GLU A 350 -15.09 -20.99 -22.48
N PHE A 351 -15.56 -20.51 -21.32
CA PHE A 351 -16.01 -21.38 -20.23
C PHE A 351 -17.51 -21.67 -20.23
N HIS A 352 -18.31 -20.90 -20.99
CA HIS A 352 -19.75 -21.11 -21.22
C HIS A 352 -20.51 -21.72 -20.02
N ALA A 353 -20.72 -23.05 -20.03
CA ALA A 353 -21.49 -23.80 -19.02
C ALA A 353 -20.79 -23.91 -17.66
N GLU A 354 -19.46 -23.89 -17.62
CA GLU A 354 -18.64 -23.99 -16.41
C GLU A 354 -18.33 -22.61 -15.80
N PHE A 355 -18.74 -21.52 -16.45
CA PHE A 355 -18.42 -20.16 -16.01
C PHE A 355 -18.89 -19.92 -14.57
N ASP A 356 -20.14 -20.29 -14.26
CA ASP A 356 -20.72 -20.06 -12.93
C ASP A 356 -20.07 -20.91 -11.83
N ASP A 357 -19.40 -22.01 -12.18
CA ASP A 357 -18.69 -22.86 -11.22
C ASP A 357 -17.24 -22.38 -10.99
N LEU A 358 -16.54 -22.03 -12.08
CA LEU A 358 -15.13 -21.63 -12.06
C LEU A 358 -14.92 -20.20 -11.55
N PHE A 359 -15.86 -19.30 -11.83
CA PHE A 359 -15.76 -17.89 -11.45
C PHE A 359 -16.55 -17.61 -10.17
N THR A 360 -16.26 -18.37 -9.11
CA THR A 360 -16.90 -18.21 -7.79
C THR A 360 -15.91 -17.78 -6.71
N TYR A 361 -16.44 -17.19 -5.65
CA TYR A 361 -15.70 -16.95 -4.41
C TYR A 361 -16.56 -17.34 -3.21
N ARG A 362 -15.91 -17.78 -2.12
CA ARG A 362 -16.61 -18.13 -0.89
C ARG A 362 -16.78 -16.93 0.03
N ARG A 363 -17.99 -16.70 0.52
CA ARG A 363 -18.28 -15.70 1.54
C ARG A 363 -19.27 -16.26 2.54
N GLY A 364 -18.82 -16.47 3.78
CA GLY A 364 -19.68 -17.01 4.84
C GLY A 364 -20.06 -18.48 4.63
N GLY A 365 -19.21 -19.28 3.96
CA GLY A 365 -19.48 -20.69 3.68
C GLY A 365 -20.28 -20.94 2.40
N GLU A 366 -20.92 -19.90 1.85
CA GLU A 366 -21.65 -19.97 0.58
C GLU A 366 -20.76 -19.57 -0.60
N GLY A 367 -20.95 -20.24 -1.74
CA GLY A 367 -20.33 -19.88 -3.02
C GLY A 367 -21.12 -18.80 -3.72
N HIS A 368 -20.45 -17.74 -4.17
CA HIS A 368 -21.06 -16.67 -4.97
C HIS A 368 -20.32 -16.52 -6.29
N VAL A 369 -21.07 -16.37 -7.38
CA VAL A 369 -20.51 -16.03 -8.70
C VAL A 369 -19.92 -14.61 -8.65
N MET A 370 -18.74 -14.45 -9.24
CA MET A 370 -18.08 -13.16 -9.37
C MET A 370 -18.85 -12.27 -10.34
N THR A 371 -19.13 -11.03 -9.94
CA THR A 371 -19.85 -10.06 -10.79
C THR A 371 -18.98 -8.88 -11.21
N LYS A 372 -17.81 -8.70 -10.60
CA LYS A 372 -16.91 -7.57 -10.88
C LYS A 372 -16.01 -7.92 -12.07
N PRO A 373 -16.00 -7.10 -13.14
CA PRO A 373 -15.16 -7.38 -14.31
C PRO A 373 -13.68 -7.60 -14.01
N SER A 374 -13.10 -6.81 -13.10
CA SER A 374 -11.69 -6.98 -12.71
C SER A 374 -11.41 -8.29 -11.98
N ALA A 375 -12.35 -8.78 -11.16
CA ALA A 375 -12.18 -10.05 -10.45
C ALA A 375 -12.29 -11.23 -11.42
N ILE A 376 -13.26 -11.19 -12.33
CA ILE A 376 -13.43 -12.18 -13.39
C ILE A 376 -12.20 -12.19 -14.30
N ALA A 377 -11.76 -11.02 -14.78
CA ALA A 377 -10.58 -10.90 -15.64
C ALA A 377 -9.32 -11.50 -14.99
N ARG A 378 -9.09 -11.24 -13.70
CA ARG A 378 -7.97 -11.83 -12.97
C ARG A 378 -8.08 -13.35 -12.88
N LYS A 379 -9.26 -13.87 -12.51
CA LYS A 379 -9.48 -15.32 -12.42
C LYS A 379 -9.33 -16.01 -13.77
N TYR A 380 -9.73 -15.33 -14.85
CA TYR A 380 -9.57 -15.81 -16.21
C TYR A 380 -8.09 -15.92 -16.60
N ILE A 381 -7.28 -14.90 -16.28
CA ILE A 381 -5.82 -14.93 -16.49
C ILE A 381 -5.19 -16.07 -15.67
N GLU A 382 -5.57 -16.25 -14.41
CA GLU A 382 -5.09 -17.33 -13.55
C GLU A 382 -5.38 -18.72 -14.14
N LEU A 383 -6.61 -18.95 -14.62
CA LEU A 383 -7.03 -20.22 -15.21
C LEU A 383 -6.35 -20.51 -16.55
N THR A 384 -6.06 -19.48 -17.36
CA THR A 384 -5.50 -19.65 -18.72
C THR A 384 -3.98 -19.68 -18.75
N THR A 385 -3.32 -18.90 -17.90
CA THR A 385 -1.85 -18.81 -17.86
C THR A 385 -1.22 -19.65 -16.75
N GLY A 386 -2.00 -20.04 -15.74
CA GLY A 386 -1.46 -20.64 -14.51
C GLY A 386 -0.69 -19.65 -13.63
N LEU A 387 -0.60 -18.37 -14.00
CA LEU A 387 0.09 -17.35 -13.23
C LEU A 387 -0.87 -16.70 -12.23
N VAL A 388 -0.48 -16.69 -10.95
CA VAL A 388 -1.16 -15.92 -9.92
C VAL A 388 -0.71 -14.46 -10.07
N VAL A 389 -1.66 -13.59 -10.44
CA VAL A 389 -1.41 -12.14 -10.56
C VAL A 389 -1.66 -11.49 -9.19
N ASP A 390 -0.59 -11.16 -8.47
CA ASP A 390 -0.63 -10.38 -7.22
C ASP A 390 -0.67 -8.87 -7.53
N ASP A 391 -1.61 -8.15 -6.90
CA ASP A 391 -1.94 -6.72 -7.14
C ASP A 391 -1.28 -5.74 -6.15
#